data_AF-A0AAD7FY79-F1
#
_entry.id   AF-A0AAD7FY79-F1
#
_cell.length_a   1.000
_cell.length_b   1.000
_cell.length_c   1.000
_cell.angle_alpha   90.00
_cell.angle_beta   90.00
_cell.angle_gamma   90.00
#
_symmetry.space_group_name_H-M   'P 1'
#
loop_
_entity.id
_entity.type
_entity.pdbx_description
1 polymer ?
#
loop_
_entity_poly.entity_id
_entity_poly.type
_entity_poly.pdbx_seq_one_letter_code
_entity_poly.pdbx_strand_id
1 'polypeptide(L)'
;MSEPPPTYNTGENVLCYHGPLIYVAKILKTQTVEEKDEKNTITGAEGTHYFVHYKGWKTTWDEWVPATRLLKDNETSRALQKTLQKESPATASAAARNTHPKASAAGGANRDSGAGTSASATTRSGTRKETGTRGTKRGRDDGDGARRPEMKLTIPEQIKAKLVDDWETVTKNQKLVTLPRSPTVQELLKEFEAYLKETKPPQLKDPLVLAPTVVSGILVYFDRSLANHLLYRFERPQYTAVRARYITGQDVVIGQEKEMSEIYGAEHLLRMLVTLPTMIAQSTLDAESTDIIKDYVNELLAWMLQEHTRIFQPEYVDHASIGYQNVARS
;
A
#
# COMPACT_ATOMS: atom_id res chain seq x y z
N MET A 1 -3.60 -40.87 23.36
CA MET A 1 -2.15 -41.13 23.22
C MET A 1 -1.70 -40.28 22.05
N SER A 2 -0.95 -39.19 22.28
CA SER A 2 -0.40 -38.38 21.19
C SER A 2 0.76 -39.14 20.55
N GLU A 3 0.72 -39.34 19.23
CA GLU A 3 1.87 -39.87 18.49
C GLU A 3 3.10 -38.98 18.73
N PRO A 4 4.30 -39.55 18.89
CA PRO A 4 5.51 -38.75 19.03
C PRO A 4 5.69 -37.87 17.78
N PRO A 5 6.12 -36.61 17.94
CA PRO A 5 6.29 -35.71 16.82
C PRO A 5 7.29 -36.30 15.80
N PRO A 6 6.98 -36.25 14.49
CA PRO A 6 7.87 -36.78 13.48
C PRO A 6 9.22 -36.04 13.52
N THR A 7 10.30 -36.81 13.59
CA THR A 7 11.67 -36.32 13.46
C THR A 7 12.12 -36.38 12.01
N TYR A 8 12.95 -35.41 11.61
CA TYR A 8 13.45 -35.27 10.24
C TYR A 8 14.96 -35.10 10.22
N ASN A 9 15.60 -35.52 9.13
CA ASN A 9 17.07 -35.45 9.02
C ASN A 9 17.54 -34.26 8.19
N THR A 10 18.76 -33.79 8.48
CA THR A 10 19.42 -32.78 7.64
C THR A 10 19.63 -33.34 6.23
N GLY A 11 19.21 -32.57 5.21
CA GLY A 11 19.29 -32.94 3.81
C GLY A 11 18.03 -33.60 3.24
N GLU A 12 17.04 -33.93 4.08
CA GLU A 12 15.78 -34.55 3.68
C GLU A 12 14.84 -33.55 2.97
N ASN A 13 14.11 -34.03 1.96
CA ASN A 13 13.05 -33.26 1.30
C ASN A 13 11.75 -33.46 2.07
N VAL A 14 11.13 -32.36 2.45
CA VAL A 14 9.91 -32.32 3.25
C VAL A 14 8.90 -31.37 2.62
N LEU A 15 7.64 -31.51 3.04
CA LEU A 15 6.60 -30.55 2.71
C LEU A 15 6.44 -29.61 3.91
N CYS A 16 6.57 -28.31 3.68
CA CYS A 16 6.53 -27.30 4.73
C CYS A 16 5.39 -26.32 4.48
N TYR A 17 4.58 -26.07 5.51
CA TYR A 17 3.60 -24.99 5.49
C TYR A 17 4.28 -23.63 5.46
N HIS A 18 3.86 -22.74 4.57
CA HIS A 18 4.20 -21.33 4.59
C HIS A 18 2.91 -20.53 4.34
N GLY A 19 2.40 -19.90 5.39
CA GLY A 19 1.01 -19.41 5.43
C GLY A 19 0.00 -20.55 5.29
N PRO A 20 -1.08 -20.38 4.49
CA PRO A 20 -2.10 -21.42 4.31
C PRO A 20 -1.72 -22.52 3.30
N LEU A 21 -0.57 -22.40 2.64
CA LEU A 21 -0.15 -23.31 1.55
C LEU A 21 1.05 -24.17 1.96
N ILE A 22 1.19 -25.31 1.30
CA ILE A 22 2.27 -26.26 1.49
C ILE A 22 3.24 -26.20 0.31
N TYR A 23 4.54 -26.09 0.60
CA TYR A 23 5.60 -26.04 -0.39
C TYR A 23 6.63 -27.15 -0.17
N VAL A 24 7.31 -27.55 -1.24
CA VAL A 24 8.44 -28.48 -1.13
C VAL A 24 9.64 -27.72 -0.58
N ALA A 25 10.24 -28.23 0.49
CA ALA A 25 11.39 -27.65 1.14
C ALA A 25 12.45 -28.73 1.43
N LYS A 26 13.68 -28.28 1.66
CA LYS A 26 14.80 -29.13 2.08
C LYS A 26 15.29 -28.70 3.45
N ILE A 27 15.52 -29.65 4.34
CA ILE A 27 16.09 -29.37 5.66
C ILE A 27 17.59 -29.12 5.50
N LEU A 28 18.05 -27.98 5.97
CA LEU A 28 19.45 -27.58 5.94
C LEU A 28 20.14 -27.79 7.29
N LYS A 29 19.44 -27.56 8.41
CA LYS A 29 19.97 -27.74 9.76
C LYS A 29 18.88 -28.20 10.72
N THR A 30 19.29 -28.88 11.78
CA THR A 30 18.44 -29.34 12.89
C THR A 30 19.00 -28.85 14.21
N GLN A 31 18.16 -28.27 15.07
CA GLN A 31 18.56 -27.81 16.39
C GLN A 31 17.50 -28.21 17.41
N THR A 32 17.91 -28.94 18.45
CA THR A 32 17.05 -29.25 19.60
C THR A 32 17.32 -28.23 20.68
N VAL A 33 16.28 -27.51 21.11
CA VAL A 33 16.38 -26.57 22.23
C VAL A 33 15.81 -27.27 23.46
N GLU A 34 16.65 -27.47 24.47
CA GLU A 34 16.26 -28.04 25.77
C GLU A 34 15.78 -26.94 26.73
N GLU A 35 14.92 -27.32 27.67
CA GLU A 35 14.13 -26.47 28.58
C GLU A 35 14.94 -25.48 29.44
N LYS A 36 16.27 -25.62 29.52
CA LYS A 36 17.15 -24.71 30.31
C LYS A 36 17.63 -23.46 29.58
N ASP A 37 17.39 -23.35 28.27
CA ASP A 37 17.82 -22.22 27.45
C ASP A 37 16.63 -21.34 27.02
N GLU A 38 15.82 -20.89 27.99
CA GLU A 38 14.65 -20.00 27.79
C GLU A 38 14.98 -18.66 27.08
N LYS A 39 16.27 -18.32 26.95
CA LYS A 39 16.74 -17.08 26.28
C LYS A 39 17.04 -17.23 24.78
N ASN A 40 16.93 -18.43 24.21
CA ASN A 40 17.35 -18.67 22.81
C ASN A 40 16.34 -19.44 21.94
N THR A 41 15.06 -19.42 22.29
CA THR A 41 13.99 -19.99 21.46
C THR A 41 13.73 -19.10 20.23
N ILE A 42 14.45 -19.39 19.14
CA ILE A 42 14.36 -18.72 17.81
C ILE A 42 12.91 -18.60 17.28
N THR A 43 12.02 -19.47 17.73
CA THR A 43 10.65 -19.69 17.23
C THR A 43 9.57 -19.64 18.32
N GLY A 44 9.96 -19.43 19.59
CA GLY A 44 9.02 -19.38 20.73
C GLY A 44 8.31 -20.69 21.06
N ALA A 45 8.75 -21.83 20.52
CA ALA A 45 8.22 -23.16 20.82
C ALA A 45 9.30 -24.06 21.43
N GLU A 46 8.89 -24.98 22.31
CA GLU A 46 9.77 -26.00 22.89
C GLU A 46 9.95 -27.17 21.89
N GLY A 47 11.17 -27.71 21.79
CA GLY A 47 11.46 -28.91 20.99
C GLY A 47 12.41 -28.70 19.80
N THR A 48 12.43 -29.68 18.89
CA THR A 48 13.34 -29.68 17.73
C THR A 48 12.85 -28.75 16.63
N HIS A 49 13.75 -27.84 16.23
CA HIS A 49 13.58 -26.89 15.15
C HIS A 49 14.41 -27.26 13.94
N TYR A 50 13.89 -26.91 12.77
CA TYR A 50 14.44 -27.26 11.47
C TYR A 50 14.65 -25.99 10.65
N PHE A 51 15.85 -25.77 10.15
CA PHE A 51 16.13 -24.70 9.20
C PHE A 51 15.81 -25.21 7.80
N VAL A 52 14.86 -24.60 7.11
CA VAL A 52 14.34 -25.08 5.82
C VAL A 52 14.60 -24.11 4.69
N HIS A 53 14.89 -24.65 3.52
CA HIS A 53 15.00 -23.92 2.26
C HIS A 53 13.90 -24.36 1.29
N TYR A 54 13.10 -23.42 0.81
CA TYR A 54 12.00 -23.70 -0.12
C TYR A 54 12.50 -23.88 -1.55
N LYS A 55 12.06 -24.95 -2.22
CA LYS A 55 12.49 -25.26 -3.58
C LYS A 55 12.05 -24.17 -4.57
N GLY A 56 13.02 -23.51 -5.19
CA GLY A 56 12.80 -22.45 -6.19
C GLY A 56 12.65 -21.05 -5.58
N TRP A 57 12.82 -20.90 -4.27
CA TRP A 57 12.78 -19.62 -3.58
C TRP A 57 14.21 -19.09 -3.37
N LYS A 58 14.34 -17.78 -3.13
CA LYS A 58 15.64 -17.17 -2.77
C LYS A 58 16.03 -17.58 -1.35
N THR A 59 17.32 -17.72 -1.06
CA THR A 59 17.86 -18.06 0.27
C THR A 59 17.49 -17.07 1.38
N THR A 60 17.08 -15.85 1.01
CA THR A 60 16.57 -14.85 1.97
C THR A 60 15.25 -15.26 2.62
N TRP A 61 14.58 -16.31 2.12
CA TRP A 61 13.33 -16.86 2.64
C TRP A 61 13.55 -18.10 3.51
N ASP A 62 14.79 -18.48 3.77
CA ASP A 62 15.10 -19.62 4.62
C ASP A 62 14.76 -19.28 6.07
N GLU A 63 14.00 -20.14 6.74
CA GLU A 63 13.47 -19.90 8.09
C GLU A 63 13.65 -21.12 8.99
N TRP A 64 13.71 -20.88 10.30
CA TRP A 64 13.60 -21.93 11.31
C TRP A 64 12.13 -22.22 11.58
N VAL A 65 11.73 -23.48 11.47
CA VAL A 65 10.35 -23.92 11.68
C VAL A 65 10.28 -25.06 12.70
N PRO A 66 9.22 -25.13 13.53
CA PRO A 66 8.97 -26.27 14.40
C PRO A 66 8.52 -27.49 13.58
N ALA A 67 8.62 -28.68 14.18
CA ALA A 67 8.17 -29.95 13.57
C ALA A 67 6.71 -29.91 13.12
N THR A 68 5.85 -29.13 13.77
CA THR A 68 4.41 -29.00 13.48
C THR A 68 4.11 -28.38 12.11
N ARG A 69 5.04 -27.60 11.54
CA ARG A 69 4.91 -27.03 10.17
C ARG A 69 5.42 -27.97 9.08
N LEU A 70 6.00 -29.12 9.44
CA LEU A 70 6.59 -30.07 8.50
C LEU A 70 5.72 -31.31 8.35
N LEU A 71 5.63 -31.80 7.11
CA LEU A 71 5.06 -33.09 6.76
C LEU A 71 6.10 -33.90 6.00
N LYS A 72 6.12 -35.21 6.27
CA LYS A 72 6.84 -36.17 5.43
C LYS A 72 6.28 -36.17 4.02
N ASP A 73 7.16 -36.41 3.05
CA ASP A 73 6.80 -36.43 1.64
C ASP A 73 6.10 -37.74 1.25
N ASN A 74 4.85 -37.90 1.73
CA ASN A 74 3.99 -39.04 1.45
C ASN A 74 2.89 -38.67 0.46
N GLU A 75 2.25 -39.68 -0.15
CA GLU A 75 1.18 -39.48 -1.14
C GLU A 75 -0.01 -38.68 -0.57
N THR A 76 -0.33 -38.89 0.70
CA THR A 76 -1.36 -38.13 1.45
C THR A 76 -1.01 -36.65 1.59
N SER A 77 0.23 -36.34 1.95
CA SER A 77 0.72 -34.97 2.12
C SER A 77 0.82 -34.23 0.77
N ARG A 78 1.17 -34.94 -0.31
CA ARG A 78 1.14 -34.39 -1.68
C ARG A 78 -0.29 -34.15 -2.18
N ALA A 79 -1.25 -35.00 -1.82
CA ALA A 79 -2.66 -34.78 -2.13
C ALA A 79 -3.17 -33.52 -1.42
N LEU A 80 -2.84 -33.34 -0.13
CA LEU A 80 -3.19 -32.15 0.64
C LEU A 80 -2.60 -30.86 0.02
N GLN A 81 -1.34 -30.90 -0.40
CA GLN A 81 -0.72 -29.79 -1.13
C GLN A 81 -1.51 -29.42 -2.40
N LYS A 82 -1.92 -30.40 -3.20
CA LYS A 82 -2.71 -30.17 -4.43
C LYS A 82 -4.09 -29.60 -4.13
N THR A 83 -4.75 -30.07 -3.07
CA THR A 83 -6.07 -29.55 -2.66
C THR A 83 -5.97 -28.09 -2.23
N LEU A 84 -5.03 -27.77 -1.33
CA LEU A 84 -4.84 -26.40 -0.84
C LEU A 84 -4.43 -25.42 -1.95
N GLN A 85 -3.64 -25.88 -2.93
CA GLN A 85 -3.29 -25.06 -4.09
C GLN A 85 -4.50 -24.79 -4.99
N LYS A 86 -5.43 -25.74 -5.15
CA LYS A 86 -6.65 -25.57 -5.96
C LYS A 86 -7.70 -24.68 -5.30
N GLU A 87 -7.81 -24.74 -3.97
CA GLU A 87 -8.76 -23.95 -3.18
C GLU A 87 -8.32 -22.50 -2.97
N SER A 88 -7.08 -22.16 -3.33
CA SER A 88 -6.59 -20.78 -3.21
C SER A 88 -7.24 -19.86 -4.26
N PRO A 89 -7.71 -18.64 -3.88
CA PRO A 89 -8.30 -17.70 -4.83
C PRO A 89 -7.29 -17.18 -5.89
N ALA A 90 -5.99 -17.42 -5.69
CA ALA A 90 -4.94 -17.09 -6.64
C ALA A 90 -4.90 -18.03 -7.87
N THR A 91 -5.47 -19.23 -7.80
CA THR A 91 -5.55 -20.16 -8.95
C THR A 91 -6.82 -20.00 -9.78
N ALA A 92 -7.86 -19.36 -9.25
CA ALA A 92 -9.07 -19.02 -10.02
C ALA A 92 -8.78 -18.00 -11.15
N SER A 93 -7.74 -17.17 -10.99
CA SER A 93 -7.31 -16.18 -11.99
C SER A 93 -6.24 -16.70 -12.97
N ALA A 94 -5.59 -17.83 -12.68
CA ALA A 94 -4.58 -18.44 -13.57
C ALA A 94 -5.18 -19.44 -14.59
N ALA A 95 -6.36 -20.01 -14.31
CA ALA A 95 -7.05 -20.92 -15.22
C ALA A 95 -7.73 -20.22 -16.42
N ALA A 96 -7.82 -18.88 -16.42
CA ALA A 96 -8.46 -18.09 -17.48
C ALA A 96 -7.49 -17.50 -18.53
N ARG A 97 -6.19 -17.85 -18.48
CA ARG A 97 -5.16 -17.26 -19.39
C ARG A 97 -4.46 -18.24 -20.32
N ASN A 98 -4.94 -19.48 -20.46
CA ASN A 98 -4.24 -20.45 -21.30
C ASN A 98 -5.17 -21.34 -22.14
N THR A 99 -5.91 -20.73 -23.08
CA THR A 99 -6.54 -21.43 -24.22
C THR A 99 -6.55 -20.54 -25.48
N HIS A 100 -5.36 -20.25 -26.03
CA HIS A 100 -5.27 -19.98 -27.47
C HIS A 100 -4.68 -21.23 -28.16
N PRO A 101 -5.46 -21.96 -28.97
CA PRO A 101 -4.94 -23.09 -29.72
C PRO A 101 -4.03 -22.57 -30.85
N LYS A 102 -2.79 -23.05 -30.87
CA LYS A 102 -1.85 -22.89 -31.99
C LYS A 102 -2.41 -23.67 -33.19
N ALA A 103 -2.95 -22.95 -34.17
CA ALA A 103 -3.18 -23.47 -35.51
C ALA A 103 -1.86 -23.45 -36.30
N SER A 104 -1.51 -24.59 -36.84
CA SER A 104 -0.42 -24.84 -37.78
C SER A 104 -0.72 -24.24 -39.15
N ALA A 105 0.23 -23.50 -39.73
CA ALA A 105 0.38 -23.38 -41.18
C ALA A 105 1.85 -23.07 -41.52
N ALA A 106 2.34 -23.78 -42.55
CA ALA A 106 3.63 -23.67 -43.21
C ALA A 106 4.07 -22.21 -43.44
N GLY A 107 5.34 -21.83 -43.34
CA GLY A 107 6.50 -22.46 -43.98
C GLY A 107 6.79 -21.71 -45.30
N GLY A 108 7.54 -20.61 -45.21
CA GLY A 108 7.94 -19.82 -46.37
C GLY A 108 8.90 -18.69 -45.98
N ALA A 109 10.18 -18.87 -46.31
CA ALA A 109 11.28 -17.96 -46.03
C ALA A 109 11.28 -16.74 -46.98
N ASN A 110 11.67 -15.56 -46.49
CA ASN A 110 12.83 -14.86 -47.05
C ASN A 110 13.35 -13.77 -46.10
N ARG A 111 14.66 -13.60 -46.09
CA ARG A 111 15.43 -12.54 -45.42
C ARG A 111 15.50 -11.34 -46.38
N ASP A 112 15.42 -10.11 -45.86
CA ASP A 112 16.41 -9.07 -46.19
C ASP A 112 16.32 -7.89 -45.21
N SER A 113 17.31 -7.03 -45.30
CA SER A 113 17.95 -6.15 -44.36
C SER A 113 17.82 -4.67 -44.79
N GLY A 114 18.27 -3.75 -43.93
CA GLY A 114 18.50 -2.31 -44.23
C GLY A 114 17.53 -1.39 -43.48
N ALA A 115 17.91 -0.67 -42.42
CA ALA A 115 18.89 0.42 -42.29
C ALA A 115 18.48 1.74 -42.99
N GLY A 116 18.45 2.83 -42.21
CA GLY A 116 18.44 4.23 -42.67
C GLY A 116 17.30 5.07 -42.09
N THR A 117 17.48 5.82 -41.00
CA THR A 117 17.99 7.21 -40.88
C THR A 117 17.07 8.33 -41.42
N SER A 118 16.53 9.10 -40.46
CA SER A 118 16.54 10.59 -40.35
C SER A 118 15.72 11.52 -41.26
N ALA A 119 15.30 12.61 -40.60
CA ALA A 119 14.89 13.96 -41.05
C ALA A 119 13.42 14.11 -41.49
N SER A 120 12.58 14.84 -40.73
CA SER A 120 12.51 16.31 -40.52
C SER A 120 11.91 17.06 -41.71
N ALA A 121 10.69 17.59 -41.53
CA ALA A 121 10.22 18.95 -41.89
C ALA A 121 8.67 18.95 -41.97
N THR A 122 7.94 19.64 -41.08
CA THR A 122 7.53 21.06 -41.16
C THR A 122 6.22 21.29 -41.95
N THR A 123 5.16 21.64 -41.19
CA THR A 123 4.03 22.56 -41.51
C THR A 123 3.04 22.21 -42.64
N ARG A 124 1.73 22.21 -42.35
CA ARG A 124 0.81 23.37 -42.47
C ARG A 124 -0.66 22.97 -42.30
N SER A 125 -1.37 23.88 -41.65
CA SER A 125 -2.83 24.09 -41.61
C SER A 125 -3.56 23.87 -42.95
N GLY A 126 -4.81 23.40 -42.89
CA GLY A 126 -5.69 23.28 -44.05
C GLY A 126 -7.10 22.79 -43.73
N THR A 127 -7.94 23.69 -43.24
CA THR A 127 -9.40 23.58 -43.08
C THR A 127 -10.10 23.30 -44.42
N ARG A 128 -11.00 22.30 -44.52
CA ARG A 128 -12.18 22.38 -45.40
C ARG A 128 -13.31 21.41 -44.98
N LYS A 129 -14.51 21.92 -45.22
CA LYS A 129 -15.84 21.53 -44.75
C LYS A 129 -16.59 20.70 -45.82
N GLU A 130 -17.54 19.89 -45.34
CA GLU A 130 -18.84 19.54 -45.98
C GLU A 130 -18.89 18.51 -47.13
N THR A 131 -19.53 17.35 -46.91
CA THR A 131 -20.92 17.02 -47.31
C THR A 131 -21.24 15.53 -47.06
N GLY A 132 -22.50 15.25 -46.72
CA GLY A 132 -22.89 14.10 -45.91
C GLY A 132 -23.22 12.78 -46.61
N THR A 133 -23.48 11.76 -45.79
CA THR A 133 -24.30 10.61 -46.19
C THR A 133 -24.99 10.01 -44.97
N ARG A 134 -26.28 9.81 -45.15
CA ARG A 134 -27.30 9.29 -44.23
C ARG A 134 -27.00 7.84 -43.86
N GLY A 135 -26.88 7.54 -42.56
CA GLY A 135 -26.68 6.20 -42.05
C GLY A 135 -27.25 6.05 -40.64
N THR A 136 -28.55 5.76 -40.55
CA THR A 136 -29.27 5.45 -39.32
C THR A 136 -28.76 4.12 -38.75
N LYS A 137 -27.67 4.15 -37.98
CA LYS A 137 -27.24 3.02 -37.15
C LYS A 137 -27.39 3.45 -35.71
N ARG A 138 -28.35 2.83 -35.03
CA ARG A 138 -28.66 2.98 -33.61
C ARG A 138 -27.35 3.10 -32.81
N GLY A 139 -27.01 4.34 -32.43
CA GLY A 139 -26.01 4.60 -31.42
C GLY A 139 -26.50 3.90 -30.17
N ARG A 140 -25.83 2.81 -29.84
CA ARG A 140 -25.89 2.23 -28.51
C ARG A 140 -25.53 3.38 -27.59
N ASP A 141 -26.48 3.73 -26.74
CA ASP A 141 -26.32 4.62 -25.61
C ASP A 141 -25.06 4.20 -24.84
N ASP A 142 -23.91 4.79 -25.18
CA ASP A 142 -22.78 4.90 -24.27
C ASP A 142 -23.21 5.95 -23.23
N GLY A 143 -24.09 5.48 -22.35
CA GLY A 143 -24.61 6.23 -21.24
C GLY A 143 -23.44 6.75 -20.42
N ASP A 144 -23.39 8.08 -20.33
CA ASP A 144 -22.77 8.81 -19.23
C ASP A 144 -21.34 8.37 -18.89
N GLY A 145 -20.44 8.51 -19.86
CA GLY A 145 -19.06 8.86 -19.55
C GLY A 145 -19.01 10.28 -19.01
N ALA A 146 -19.67 10.55 -17.87
CA ALA A 146 -19.43 11.74 -17.08
C ALA A 146 -17.91 11.87 -16.98
N ARG A 147 -17.36 12.92 -17.60
CA ARG A 147 -15.94 13.21 -17.57
C ARG A 147 -15.57 13.21 -16.09
N ARG A 148 -14.98 12.12 -15.62
CA ARG A 148 -14.67 11.98 -14.20
C ARG A 148 -13.80 13.18 -13.85
N PRO A 149 -14.18 13.99 -12.87
CA PRO A 149 -13.41 15.17 -12.52
C PRO A 149 -11.98 14.75 -12.20
N GLU A 150 -11.03 15.08 -13.07
CA GLU A 150 -9.62 14.81 -12.84
C GLU A 150 -9.03 15.94 -12.01
N MET A 151 -8.89 15.73 -10.70
CA MET A 151 -8.17 16.68 -9.85
C MET A 151 -6.66 16.55 -10.07
N LYS A 152 -6.05 17.50 -10.77
CA LYS A 152 -4.59 17.59 -10.91
C LYS A 152 -4.03 18.55 -9.87
N LEU A 153 -3.31 18.03 -8.89
CA LEU A 153 -2.62 18.83 -7.88
C LEU A 153 -1.23 19.22 -8.35
N THR A 154 -0.84 20.47 -8.09
CA THR A 154 0.51 20.95 -8.38
C THR A 154 1.35 20.82 -7.11
N ILE A 155 2.04 19.68 -6.97
CA ILE A 155 2.86 19.41 -5.77
C ILE A 155 4.24 20.06 -5.97
N PRO A 156 4.67 20.99 -5.08
CA PRO A 156 6.01 21.58 -5.12
C PRO A 156 7.12 20.54 -4.95
N GLU A 157 8.29 20.78 -5.55
CA GLU A 157 9.38 19.80 -5.56
C GLU A 157 9.93 19.48 -4.16
N GLN A 158 9.98 20.47 -3.27
CA GLN A 158 10.39 20.28 -1.87
C GLN A 158 9.45 19.33 -1.12
N ILE A 159 8.15 19.42 -1.37
CA ILE A 159 7.14 18.52 -0.78
C ILE A 159 7.28 17.10 -1.34
N LYS A 160 7.59 16.96 -2.64
CA LYS A 160 7.89 15.64 -3.23
C LYS A 160 9.13 15.02 -2.63
N ALA A 161 10.22 15.80 -2.47
CA ALA A 161 11.43 15.33 -1.82
C ALA A 161 11.11 14.80 -0.41
N LYS A 162 10.32 15.55 0.37
CA LYS A 162 9.90 15.12 1.71
C LYS A 162 9.08 13.82 1.70
N LEU A 163 8.22 13.61 0.71
CA LEU A 163 7.48 12.34 0.53
C LEU A 163 8.39 11.16 0.20
N VAL A 164 9.42 11.40 -0.63
CA VAL A 164 10.42 10.38 -0.94
C VAL A 164 11.22 10.04 0.32
N ASP A 165 11.69 11.05 1.05
CA ASP A 165 12.44 10.87 2.31
C ASP A 165 11.61 10.12 3.36
N ASP A 166 10.34 10.48 3.51
CA ASP A 166 9.39 9.80 4.41
C ASP A 166 9.19 8.33 4.01
N TRP A 167 8.96 8.07 2.72
CA TRP A 167 8.85 6.70 2.21
C TRP A 167 10.13 5.89 2.46
N GLU A 168 11.31 6.43 2.18
CA GLU A 168 12.59 5.75 2.44
C GLU A 168 12.80 5.49 3.93
N THR A 169 12.46 6.47 4.77
CA THR A 169 12.65 6.38 6.21
C THR A 169 11.78 5.30 6.84
N VAL A 170 10.51 5.19 6.43
CA VAL A 170 9.62 4.17 6.96
C VAL A 170 9.86 2.79 6.34
N THR A 171 10.08 2.72 5.02
CA THR A 171 10.13 1.43 4.31
C THR A 171 11.52 0.81 4.26
N LYS A 172 12.58 1.61 4.05
CA LYS A 172 13.97 1.12 3.98
C LYS A 172 14.64 1.16 5.35
N ASN A 173 14.54 2.30 6.05
CA ASN A 173 15.23 2.49 7.32
C ASN A 173 14.47 1.92 8.52
N GLN A 174 13.23 1.44 8.31
CA GLN A 174 12.38 0.84 9.35
C GLN A 174 12.22 1.74 10.59
N LYS A 175 12.12 3.05 10.35
CA LYS A 175 11.87 4.04 11.41
C LYS A 175 10.41 4.45 11.41
N LEU A 176 9.93 4.92 12.55
CA LEU A 176 8.54 5.32 12.72
C LEU A 176 8.44 6.77 13.16
N VAL A 177 7.37 7.40 12.70
CA VAL A 177 6.94 8.70 13.22
C VAL A 177 6.55 8.54 14.68
N THR A 178 6.94 9.52 15.51
CA THR A 178 6.57 9.51 16.93
C THR A 178 5.10 9.85 17.09
N LEU A 179 4.36 9.02 17.82
CA LEU A 179 2.96 9.26 18.15
C LEU A 179 2.81 9.37 19.67
N PRO A 180 2.03 10.33 20.20
CA PRO A 180 1.25 11.36 19.48
C PRO A 180 2.14 12.46 18.86
N ARG A 181 1.76 12.98 17.69
CA ARG A 181 2.48 14.11 17.05
C ARG A 181 2.03 15.44 17.63
N SER A 182 2.96 16.40 17.60
CA SER A 182 2.69 17.82 17.83
C SER A 182 3.49 18.62 16.79
N PRO A 183 2.83 19.46 15.97
CA PRO A 183 1.38 19.68 15.89
C PRO A 183 0.62 18.47 15.27
N THR A 184 -0.64 18.29 15.68
CA THR A 184 -1.55 17.26 15.14
C THR A 184 -2.23 17.72 13.84
N VAL A 185 -2.83 16.80 13.08
CA VAL A 185 -3.60 17.18 11.88
C VAL A 185 -4.73 18.14 12.20
N GLN A 186 -5.45 17.92 13.31
CA GLN A 186 -6.54 18.81 13.72
C GLN A 186 -6.02 20.22 14.04
N GLU A 187 -4.89 20.35 14.73
CA GLU A 187 -4.25 21.64 15.01
C GLU A 187 -3.76 22.32 13.73
N LEU A 188 -3.10 21.59 12.84
CA LEU A 188 -2.61 22.11 11.56
C LEU A 188 -3.74 22.67 10.69
N LEU A 189 -4.87 21.97 10.62
CA LEU A 189 -6.01 22.43 9.83
C LEU A 189 -6.70 23.65 10.46
N LYS A 190 -6.72 23.75 11.80
CA LYS A 190 -7.20 24.96 12.50
C LYS A 190 -6.28 26.16 12.25
N GLU A 191 -4.97 25.95 12.33
CA GLU A 191 -3.97 26.97 11.98
C GLU A 191 -4.10 27.42 10.52
N PHE A 192 -4.32 26.48 9.61
CA PHE A 192 -4.58 26.78 8.20
C PHE A 192 -5.86 27.60 8.01
N GLU A 193 -6.95 27.27 8.71
CA GLU A 193 -8.19 28.05 8.66
C GLU A 193 -7.97 29.49 9.18
N ALA A 194 -7.15 29.68 10.22
CA ALA A 194 -6.78 31.00 10.71
C ALA A 194 -5.94 31.76 9.68
N TYR A 195 -4.95 31.11 9.07
CA TYR A 195 -4.14 31.68 7.98
C TYR A 195 -5.01 32.12 6.80
N LEU A 196 -6.02 31.35 6.41
CA LEU A 196 -6.93 31.72 5.32
C LEU A 196 -7.77 32.96 5.66
N LYS A 197 -8.17 33.12 6.92
CA LYS A 197 -8.93 34.29 7.39
C LYS A 197 -8.11 35.57 7.37
N GLU A 198 -6.81 35.47 7.67
CA GLU A 198 -5.88 36.61 7.70
C GLU A 198 -5.39 36.99 6.30
N THR A 199 -4.89 36.01 5.54
CA THR A 199 -4.23 36.24 4.24
C THR A 199 -5.24 36.53 3.12
N LYS A 200 -6.46 35.97 3.21
CA LYS A 200 -7.54 36.06 2.21
C LYS A 200 -7.01 35.96 0.77
N PRO A 201 -6.52 34.79 0.35
CA PRO A 201 -5.90 34.63 -0.95
C PRO A 201 -6.92 34.89 -2.07
N PRO A 202 -6.64 35.78 -3.05
CA PRO A 202 -7.59 36.15 -4.10
C PRO A 202 -7.95 35.00 -5.05
N GLN A 203 -7.17 33.91 -5.05
CA GLN A 203 -7.41 32.71 -5.85
C GLN A 203 -8.55 31.82 -5.31
N LEU A 204 -8.95 31.97 -4.05
CA LEU A 204 -9.97 31.12 -3.42
C LEU A 204 -11.36 31.75 -3.50
N LYS A 205 -12.36 30.95 -3.92
CA LYS A 205 -13.77 31.35 -3.85
C LYS A 205 -14.20 31.39 -2.38
N ASP A 206 -14.76 32.51 -1.94
CA ASP A 206 -15.32 32.75 -0.59
C ASP A 206 -14.61 32.04 0.58
N PRO A 207 -13.35 32.42 0.89
CA PRO A 207 -12.52 31.79 1.91
C PRO A 207 -13.20 31.62 3.27
N LEU A 208 -13.98 32.62 3.69
CA LEU A 208 -14.58 32.64 5.02
C LEU A 208 -15.70 31.61 5.21
N VAL A 209 -16.44 31.29 4.14
CA VAL A 209 -17.60 30.39 4.20
C VAL A 209 -17.21 28.96 3.85
N LEU A 210 -16.37 28.78 2.83
CA LEU A 210 -16.02 27.46 2.33
C LEU A 210 -14.84 26.82 3.08
N ALA A 211 -13.92 27.60 3.68
CA ALA A 211 -12.78 27.02 4.39
C ALA A 211 -13.18 26.07 5.53
N PRO A 212 -14.13 26.40 6.42
CA PRO A 212 -14.54 25.49 7.49
C PRO A 212 -15.12 24.17 6.96
N THR A 213 -15.91 24.24 5.88
CA THR A 213 -16.50 23.06 5.24
C THR A 213 -15.43 22.18 4.59
N VAL A 214 -14.48 22.79 3.87
CA VAL A 214 -13.38 22.05 3.22
C VAL A 214 -12.45 21.44 4.27
N VAL A 215 -12.07 22.20 5.30
CA VAL A 215 -11.24 21.72 6.41
C VAL A 215 -11.91 20.55 7.15
N SER A 216 -13.18 20.69 7.49
CA SER A 216 -13.96 19.59 8.11
C SER A 216 -14.03 18.37 7.21
N GLY A 217 -14.25 18.57 5.90
CA GLY A 217 -14.24 17.51 4.90
C GLY A 217 -12.90 16.78 4.85
N ILE A 218 -11.78 17.50 4.79
CA ILE A 218 -10.42 16.96 4.79
C ILE A 218 -10.17 16.14 6.06
N LEU A 219 -10.60 16.63 7.23
CA LEU A 219 -10.40 15.96 8.51
C LEU A 219 -11.16 14.63 8.56
N VAL A 220 -12.46 14.64 8.25
CA VAL A 220 -13.28 13.43 8.17
C VAL A 220 -12.70 12.43 7.16
N TYR A 221 -12.16 12.95 6.06
CA TYR A 221 -11.54 12.13 5.03
C TYR A 221 -10.24 11.48 5.50
N PHE A 222 -9.42 12.23 6.23
CA PHE A 222 -8.20 11.73 6.85
C PHE A 222 -8.51 10.56 7.80
N ASP A 223 -9.44 10.74 8.72
CA ASP A 223 -9.80 9.70 9.70
C ASP A 223 -10.33 8.42 9.05
N ARG A 224 -11.08 8.54 7.95
CA ARG A 224 -11.60 7.38 7.20
C ARG A 224 -10.56 6.71 6.32
N SER A 225 -9.62 7.47 5.76
CA SER A 225 -8.64 6.96 4.79
C SER A 225 -7.36 6.42 5.45
N LEU A 226 -7.04 6.86 6.67
CA LEU A 226 -5.78 6.54 7.36
C LEU A 226 -5.45 5.05 7.37
N ALA A 227 -6.35 4.22 7.90
CA ALA A 227 -6.12 2.79 8.10
C ALA A 227 -5.85 2.00 6.81
N ASN A 228 -6.40 2.47 5.69
CA ASN A 228 -6.43 1.75 4.42
C ASN A 228 -5.42 2.28 3.41
N HIS A 229 -5.23 3.60 3.34
CA HIS A 229 -4.51 4.25 2.24
C HIS A 229 -3.23 4.98 2.67
N LEU A 230 -3.11 5.39 3.94
CA LEU A 230 -2.04 6.32 4.35
C LEU A 230 -0.88 5.66 5.09
N LEU A 231 -1.10 4.47 5.65
CA LEU A 231 -0.11 3.76 6.45
C LEU A 231 0.67 2.75 5.60
N TYR A 232 1.99 2.81 5.71
CA TYR A 232 2.85 1.77 5.18
C TYR A 232 2.72 0.48 6.01
N ARG A 233 3.12 -0.66 5.42
CA ARG A 233 3.05 -1.96 6.10
C ARG A 233 3.72 -1.93 7.48
N PHE A 234 4.86 -1.24 7.59
CA PHE A 234 5.64 -1.15 8.82
C PHE A 234 4.96 -0.33 9.94
N GLU A 235 4.04 0.58 9.60
CA GLU A 235 3.30 1.40 10.58
C GLU A 235 2.03 0.70 11.10
N ARG A 236 1.59 -0.41 10.47
CA ARG A 236 0.34 -1.09 10.85
C ARG A 236 0.32 -1.58 12.31
N PRO A 237 1.40 -2.16 12.88
CA PRO A 237 1.38 -2.55 14.29
C PRO A 237 1.29 -1.35 15.23
N GLN A 238 1.94 -0.23 14.90
CA GLN A 238 1.80 1.03 15.64
C GLN A 238 0.36 1.54 15.61
N TYR A 239 -0.30 1.54 14.45
CA TYR A 239 -1.71 1.90 14.33
C TYR A 239 -2.63 1.00 15.18
N THR A 240 -2.43 -0.31 15.16
CA THR A 240 -3.21 -1.24 15.99
C THR A 240 -3.02 -0.95 17.47
N ALA A 241 -1.79 -0.67 17.92
CA ALA A 241 -1.50 -0.30 19.30
C ALA A 241 -2.19 1.02 19.71
N VAL A 242 -2.16 2.03 18.83
CA VAL A 242 -2.85 3.31 19.05
C VAL A 242 -4.36 3.10 19.14
N ARG A 243 -4.94 2.32 18.22
CA ARG A 243 -6.38 2.02 18.21
C ARG A 243 -6.82 1.22 19.44
N ALA A 244 -5.99 0.31 19.92
CA ALA A 244 -6.24 -0.39 21.17
C ALA A 244 -6.22 0.56 22.38
N ARG A 245 -5.32 1.54 22.42
CA ARG A 245 -5.26 2.50 23.54
C ARG A 245 -6.45 3.47 23.58
N TYR A 246 -6.90 3.97 22.43
CA TYR A 246 -7.85 5.09 22.39
C TYR A 246 -9.26 4.74 21.91
N ILE A 247 -9.48 3.58 21.27
CA ILE A 247 -10.78 3.24 20.67
C ILE A 247 -11.32 1.89 21.11
N THR A 248 -10.52 0.81 21.06
CA THR A 248 -11.05 -0.57 21.10
C THR A 248 -10.48 -1.47 22.21
N GLY A 249 -9.48 -1.03 22.96
CA GLY A 249 -8.82 -1.86 23.97
C GLY A 249 -9.43 -1.77 25.38
N GLN A 250 -8.88 -2.56 26.28
CA GLN A 250 -9.33 -2.64 27.69
C GLN A 250 -8.99 -1.38 28.50
N ASP A 251 -7.99 -0.60 28.06
CA ASP A 251 -7.54 0.65 28.71
C ASP A 251 -8.28 1.90 28.20
N VAL A 252 -9.34 1.74 27.38
CA VAL A 252 -10.09 2.88 26.84
C VAL A 252 -10.85 3.55 27.98
N VAL A 253 -10.45 4.76 28.31
CA VAL A 253 -11.17 5.62 29.25
C VAL A 253 -12.38 6.19 28.53
N ILE A 254 -13.58 5.77 28.95
CA ILE A 254 -14.86 6.25 28.41
C ILE A 254 -14.89 7.78 28.54
N GLY A 255 -14.94 8.48 27.39
CA GLY A 255 -14.91 9.94 27.30
C GLY A 255 -13.57 10.57 26.87
N GLN A 256 -12.51 9.78 26.66
CA GLN A 256 -11.23 10.23 26.08
C GLN A 256 -10.91 9.52 24.76
N GLU A 257 -11.94 9.15 24.00
CA GLU A 257 -11.77 8.64 22.65
C GLU A 257 -11.15 9.75 21.79
N LYS A 258 -9.98 9.47 21.21
CA LYS A 258 -9.30 10.38 20.31
C LYS A 258 -9.47 9.92 18.89
N GLU A 259 -9.80 10.86 18.01
CA GLU A 259 -9.77 10.61 16.58
C GLU A 259 -8.32 10.51 16.09
N MET A 260 -8.11 9.89 14.93
CA MET A 260 -6.75 9.71 14.44
C MET A 260 -6.14 11.05 14.00
N SER A 261 -6.97 12.00 13.57
CA SER A 261 -6.60 13.39 13.32
C SER A 261 -5.99 14.12 14.53
N GLU A 262 -6.23 13.65 15.76
CA GLU A 262 -5.66 14.20 17.00
C GLU A 262 -4.37 13.50 17.45
N ILE A 263 -3.94 12.45 16.74
CA ILE A 263 -2.78 11.63 17.11
C ILE A 263 -1.69 11.73 16.06
N TYR A 264 -2.08 11.74 14.78
CA TYR A 264 -1.17 11.80 13.64
C TYR A 264 -0.83 13.25 13.27
N GLY A 265 0.26 13.41 12.50
CA GLY A 265 0.84 14.72 12.15
C GLY A 265 0.80 15.04 10.65
N ALA A 266 1.61 16.03 10.28
CA ALA A 266 1.71 16.56 8.92
C ALA A 266 2.17 15.52 7.88
N GLU A 267 2.98 14.54 8.28
CA GLU A 267 3.53 13.49 7.42
C GLU A 267 2.40 12.67 6.78
N HIS A 268 1.48 12.18 7.61
CA HIS A 268 0.34 11.38 7.15
C HIS A 268 -0.69 12.23 6.42
N LEU A 269 -0.89 13.49 6.84
CA LEU A 269 -1.75 14.44 6.13
C LEU A 269 -1.24 14.64 4.70
N LEU A 270 0.06 14.81 4.53
CA LEU A 270 0.66 15.01 3.21
C LEU A 270 0.45 13.78 2.30
N ARG A 271 0.60 12.56 2.81
CA ARG A 271 0.29 11.33 2.05
C ARG A 271 -1.17 11.30 1.59
N MET A 272 -2.08 11.78 2.42
CA MET A 272 -3.51 11.86 2.09
C MET A 272 -3.74 12.86 0.96
N LEU A 273 -3.15 14.05 1.02
CA LEU A 273 -3.29 15.07 -0.03
C LEU A 273 -2.81 14.56 -1.40
N VAL A 274 -1.72 13.78 -1.45
CA VAL A 274 -1.24 13.18 -2.71
C VAL A 274 -2.14 12.05 -3.22
N THR A 275 -2.78 11.32 -2.32
CA THR A 275 -3.70 10.23 -2.69
C THR A 275 -5.10 10.76 -3.04
N LEU A 276 -5.44 11.97 -2.60
CA LEU A 276 -6.75 12.60 -2.75
C LEU A 276 -7.28 12.64 -4.19
N PRO A 277 -6.49 12.94 -5.24
CA PRO A 277 -6.94 12.84 -6.64
C PRO A 277 -7.52 11.48 -7.02
N THR A 278 -6.82 10.40 -6.65
CA THR A 278 -7.24 9.03 -6.98
C THR A 278 -8.53 8.65 -6.26
N MET A 279 -8.72 9.23 -5.07
CA MET A 279 -9.86 9.04 -4.20
C MET A 279 -11.09 9.85 -4.67
N ILE A 280 -10.91 11.10 -5.10
CA ILE A 280 -11.97 11.93 -5.69
C ILE A 280 -12.42 11.37 -7.04
N ALA A 281 -11.53 10.75 -7.83
CA ALA A 281 -11.90 10.11 -9.08
C ALA A 281 -12.90 8.92 -8.92
N GLN A 282 -13.09 8.44 -7.69
CA GLN A 282 -14.07 7.41 -7.34
C GLN A 282 -15.34 7.98 -6.68
N SER A 283 -15.38 9.27 -6.38
CA SER A 283 -16.52 9.94 -5.75
C SER A 283 -17.49 10.49 -6.80
N THR A 284 -18.71 10.82 -6.36
CA THR A 284 -19.77 11.40 -7.20
C THR A 284 -19.78 12.94 -7.14
N LEU A 285 -18.63 13.57 -6.89
CA LEU A 285 -18.54 15.03 -6.84
C LEU A 285 -18.68 15.64 -8.24
N ASP A 286 -19.32 16.80 -8.32
CA ASP A 286 -19.40 17.59 -9.54
C ASP A 286 -18.06 18.30 -9.84
N ALA A 287 -17.91 18.79 -11.07
CA ALA A 287 -16.69 19.43 -11.53
C ALA A 287 -16.38 20.74 -10.78
N GLU A 288 -17.41 21.54 -10.45
CA GLU A 288 -17.21 22.81 -9.75
C GLU A 288 -16.75 22.59 -8.31
N SER A 289 -17.39 21.67 -7.58
CA SER A 289 -16.94 21.28 -6.24
C SER A 289 -15.51 20.71 -6.25
N THR A 290 -15.17 19.93 -7.29
CA THR A 290 -13.81 19.38 -7.43
C THR A 290 -12.78 20.47 -7.65
N ASP A 291 -13.08 21.48 -8.47
CA ASP A 291 -12.19 22.62 -8.69
C ASP A 291 -12.02 23.46 -7.42
N ILE A 292 -13.09 23.69 -6.65
CA ILE A 292 -13.01 24.36 -5.35
C ILE A 292 -12.06 23.59 -4.42
N ILE A 293 -12.30 22.29 -4.21
CA ILE A 293 -11.45 21.47 -3.33
C ILE A 293 -9.99 21.50 -3.80
N LYS A 294 -9.76 21.42 -5.10
CA LYS A 294 -8.43 21.49 -5.70
C LYS A 294 -7.71 22.80 -5.35
N ASP A 295 -8.39 23.94 -5.46
CA ASP A 295 -7.78 25.25 -5.17
C ASP A 295 -7.42 25.36 -3.68
N TYR A 296 -8.31 24.91 -2.78
CA TYR A 296 -8.03 24.85 -1.34
C TYR A 296 -6.88 23.90 -0.99
N VAL A 297 -6.81 22.73 -1.64
CA VAL A 297 -5.73 21.77 -1.42
C VAL A 297 -4.39 22.31 -1.93
N ASN A 298 -4.38 23.00 -3.07
CA ASN A 298 -3.16 23.65 -3.55
C ASN A 298 -2.69 24.76 -2.60
N GLU A 299 -3.61 25.55 -2.05
CA GLU A 299 -3.26 26.56 -1.03
C GLU A 299 -2.74 25.92 0.25
N LEU A 300 -3.36 24.82 0.70
CA LEU A 300 -2.89 24.05 1.85
C LEU A 300 -1.47 23.51 1.62
N LEU A 301 -1.18 22.97 0.44
CA LEU A 301 0.17 22.52 0.08
C LEU A 301 1.19 23.68 0.06
N ALA A 302 0.79 24.86 -0.39
CA ALA A 302 1.63 26.05 -0.37
C ALA A 302 1.92 26.53 1.07
N TRP A 303 0.90 26.54 1.93
CA TRP A 303 1.06 26.87 3.35
C TRP A 303 1.94 25.85 4.07
N MET A 304 1.71 24.54 3.85
CA MET A 304 2.57 23.47 4.40
C MET A 304 4.02 23.60 3.92
N LEU A 305 4.25 24.12 2.72
CA LEU A 305 5.60 24.39 2.22
C LEU A 305 6.26 25.56 2.95
N GLN A 306 5.52 26.62 3.29
CA GLN A 306 6.07 27.73 4.08
C GLN A 306 6.48 27.25 5.49
N GLU A 307 5.64 26.43 6.10
CA GLU A 307 5.81 25.94 7.48
C GLU A 307 6.54 24.58 7.57
N HIS A 308 7.12 24.08 6.48
CA HIS A 308 7.66 22.72 6.38
C HIS A 308 8.70 22.39 7.47
N THR A 309 9.51 23.37 7.89
CA THR A 309 10.51 23.17 8.95
C THR A 309 9.90 22.96 10.34
N ARG A 310 8.69 23.48 10.59
CA ARG A 310 7.99 23.37 11.88
C ARG A 310 7.08 22.15 11.93
N ILE A 311 6.36 21.87 10.84
CA ILE A 311 5.29 20.86 10.85
C ILE A 311 5.81 19.43 10.70
N PHE A 312 6.92 19.25 9.97
CA PHE A 312 7.48 17.93 9.71
C PHE A 312 8.54 17.55 10.74
N GLN A 313 8.47 16.30 11.22
CA GLN A 313 9.48 15.73 12.08
C GLN A 313 10.80 15.55 11.30
N PRO A 314 11.94 16.03 11.85
CA PRO A 314 13.24 15.88 11.19
C PRO A 314 13.79 14.46 11.35
N GLU A 315 13.62 13.84 12.52
CA GLU A 315 14.17 12.51 12.82
C GLU A 315 13.10 11.55 13.30
N TYR A 316 13.01 10.39 12.64
CA TYR A 316 12.06 9.33 12.99
C TYR A 316 12.73 8.41 13.99
N VAL A 317 11.96 7.87 14.93
CA VAL A 317 12.53 7.08 16.03
C VAL A 317 12.73 5.63 15.59
N ASP A 318 13.87 5.07 16.01
CA ASP A 318 14.19 3.65 15.90
C ASP A 318 13.37 2.85 16.93
N HIS A 319 12.04 2.87 16.80
CA HIS A 319 11.13 2.17 17.73
C HIS A 319 10.95 0.67 17.41
N ALA A 320 11.75 0.15 16.49
CA ALA A 320 11.65 -1.21 15.99
C ALA A 320 12.30 -2.20 16.96
N SER A 321 11.71 -2.39 18.16
CA SER A 321 12.04 -3.54 19.00
C SER A 321 11.96 -4.81 18.15
N ILE A 322 12.77 -5.82 18.44
CA ILE A 322 12.79 -7.06 17.66
C ILE A 322 11.37 -7.65 17.57
N GLY A 323 10.58 -7.54 18.65
CA GLY A 323 9.17 -7.91 18.67
C GLY A 323 8.31 -7.10 17.68
N TYR A 324 8.47 -5.78 17.62
CA TYR A 324 7.77 -4.94 16.64
C TYR A 324 8.14 -5.31 15.20
N GLN A 325 9.43 -5.54 14.92
CA GLN A 325 9.90 -5.94 13.59
C GLN A 325 9.29 -7.28 13.15
N ASN A 326 9.18 -8.24 14.06
CA ASN A 326 8.59 -9.54 13.77
C ASN A 326 7.10 -9.41 13.42
N VAL A 327 6.35 -8.58 14.17
CA VAL A 327 4.93 -8.33 13.89
C VAL A 327 4.74 -7.56 12.57
N ALA A 328 5.63 -6.62 12.25
CA ALA A 328 5.55 -5.84 11.01
C ALA A 328 5.94 -6.65 9.74
N ARG A 329 6.78 -7.69 9.91
CA ARG A 329 7.23 -8.59 8.82
C ARG A 329 6.28 -9.77 8.58
N SER A 330 5.50 -10.17 9.58
CA SER A 330 4.38 -11.11 9.45
C SER A 330 3.31 -10.53 8.52
#